data_AF-A0A7J2UPQ8-F1
#
_entry.id   AF-A0A7J2UPQ8-F1
#
_cell.length_a   1.000
_cell.length_b   1.000
_cell.length_c   1.000
_cell.angle_alpha   90.00
_cell.angle_beta   90.00
_cell.angle_gamma   90.00
#
_symmetry.space_group_name_H-M   'P 1'
#
loop_
_entity.id
_entity.type
_entity.pdbx_description
1 polymer ?
#
loop_
_entity_poly.entity_id
_entity_poly.type
_entity_poly.pdbx_seq_one_letter_code
_entity_poly.pdbx_strand_id
1 'polypeptide(L)' 'MPEEKGGKWGVAHIYSSFNNTIIHITDLTGAETIARASGGMMV' A
#
# COMPACT_ATOMS: atom_id res chain seq x y z
N MET A 1 26.58 -17.23 7.58
CA MET A 1 25.45 -17.31 6.64
C MET A 1 24.71 -15.99 6.77
N PRO A 2 24.73 -15.11 5.75
CA PRO A 2 24.05 -13.83 5.86
C PRO A 2 22.54 -14.12 5.92
N GLU A 3 21.90 -13.56 6.94
CA GLU A 3 20.46 -13.60 7.18
C GLU A 3 19.72 -13.14 5.91
N GLU A 4 18.98 -14.05 5.28
CA GLU A 4 18.06 -13.71 4.20
C GLU A 4 16.97 -12.80 4.78
N LYS A 5 17.15 -11.49 4.68
CA LYS A 5 16.11 -10.50 4.93
C LYS A 5 15.07 -10.56 3.81
N GLY A 6 14.35 -11.67 3.73
CA GLY A 6 13.05 -11.70 3.08
C GLY A 6 12.13 -10.77 3.86
N GLY A 7 11.99 -9.54 3.41
CA GLY A 7 11.06 -8.58 4.03
C GLY A 7 9.63 -9.12 4.03
N LYS A 8 8.78 -8.57 4.92
CA LYS A 8 7.34 -8.86 4.88
C LYS A 8 6.75 -8.25 3.60
N TRP A 9 6.07 -9.06 2.80
CA TRP A 9 5.41 -8.64 1.57
C TRP A 9 3.98 -8.18 1.84
N GLY A 10 3.53 -7.20 1.07
CA GLY A 10 2.16 -6.68 1.09
C GLY A 10 1.74 -6.26 -0.31
N VAL A 11 0.47 -5.87 -0.46
CA VAL A 11 -0.12 -5.47 -1.74
C VAL A 11 -0.42 -3.98 -1.70
N ALA A 12 0.04 -3.25 -2.71
CA ALA A 12 -0.27 -1.83 -2.89
C ALA A 12 -1.33 -1.65 -3.98
N HIS A 13 -2.54 -1.28 -3.57
CA HIS A 13 -3.63 -0.92 -4.47
C HIS A 13 -3.56 0.57 -4.78
N ILE A 14 -3.26 0.90 -6.04
CA ILE A 14 -3.18 2.28 -6.51
C ILE A 14 -4.37 2.54 -7.42
N TYR A 15 -5.32 3.33 -6.92
CA TYR A 15 -6.43 3.83 -7.70
C TYR A 15 -6.11 5.25 -8.17
N SER A 16 -5.90 5.41 -9.48
CA SER A 16 -5.63 6.71 -10.10
C SER A 16 -6.81 7.11 -10.98
N SER A 17 -7.35 8.30 -10.70
CA SER A 17 -8.43 8.93 -11.45
C SER A 17 -8.06 10.36 -11.79
N PHE A 18 -8.84 11.02 -12.65
CA PHE A 18 -8.61 12.43 -13.00
C PHE A 18 -8.61 13.39 -11.80
N ASN A 19 -9.30 13.03 -10.72
CA ASN A 19 -9.57 13.94 -9.61
C ASN A 19 -8.79 13.58 -8.34
N ASN A 20 -8.30 12.34 -8.25
CA ASN A 20 -7.60 11.88 -7.06
C ASN A 20 -6.78 10.61 -7.34
N THR A 21 -5.71 10.46 -6.58
CA THR A 21 -4.92 9.24 -6.46
C THR A 21 -5.09 8.70 -5.06
N ILE A 22 -5.52 7.44 -4.93
CA ILE A 22 -5.68 6.77 -3.64
C ILE A 22 -4.71 5.60 -3.61
N ILE A 23 -3.89 5.55 -2.57
CA ILE A 23 -2.96 4.47 -2.30
C ILE A 23 -3.48 3.73 -1.08
N HIS A 24 -3.73 2.43 -1.22
CA HIS A 24 -4.21 1.56 -0.16
C HIS A 24 -3.33 0.33 -0.10
N ILE A 25 -2.61 0.17 1.01
CA ILE A 25 -1.70 -0.95 1.25
C ILE A 25 -2.40 -1.94 2.17
N THR A 26 -2.42 -3.20 1.75
CA THR A 26 -2.97 -4.32 2.49
C THR A 26 -1.93 -5.42 2.69
N ASP A 27 -2.21 -6.33 3.62
CA ASP A 27 -1.51 -7.62 3.65
C ASP A 27 -1.82 -8.45 2.38
N LEU A 28 -1.18 -9.61 2.25
CA LEU A 28 -1.32 -10.50 1.09
C LEU A 28 -2.75 -11.03 0.89
N THR A 29 -3.54 -11.15 1.95
CA THR A 29 -4.94 -11.58 1.87
C THR A 29 -5.87 -10.46 1.41
N GLY A 30 -5.44 -9.20 1.55
CA GLY A 30 -6.27 -8.04 1.28
C GLY A 30 -7.31 -7.74 2.36
N ALA A 31 -7.38 -8.53 3.42
CA ALA A 31 -8.37 -8.40 4.48
C ALA A 31 -7.99 -7.31 5.50
N GLU A 32 -6.69 -7.08 5.71
CA GLU A 32 -6.19 -6.14 6.69
C GLU A 32 -5.53 -4.94 6.00
N THR A 33 -5.97 -3.74 6.39
CA THR A 33 -5.41 -2.48 5.88
C THR A 33 -4.22 -2.07 6.72
N ILE A 34 -3.05 -1.97 6.09
CA ILE A 34 -1.82 -1.52 6.74
C ILE A 34 -1.71 0.00 6.68
N ALA A 35 -1.97 0.58 5.52
CA ALA A 35 -1.90 2.02 5.33
C ALA A 35 -2.85 2.48 4.21
N ARG A 36 -3.38 3.70 4.33
CA ARG A 36 -4.18 4.33 3.29
C ARG A 36 -3.87 5.81 3.23
N ALA A 37 -3.62 6.33 2.03
CA ALA A 37 -3.38 7.73 1.77
C ALA A 37 -4.08 8.15 0.47
N SER A 38 -4.34 9.44 0.31
CA SER A 38 -4.85 9.99 -0.94
C SER A 38 -4.15 11.29 -1.30
N GLY A 39 -4.17 11.65 -2.59
CA GLY A 39 -3.59 12.90 -3.08
C GLY A 39 -4.16 14.12 -2.37
N GLY A 40 -5.47 14.11 -2.08
CA GLY A 40 -6.12 15.17 -1.29
C GLY A 40 -5.72 15.26 0.18
N MET A 41 -4.97 14.28 0.74
CA MET A 41 -4.43 14.33 2.11
C MET A 41 -3.02 14.92 2.18
N MET A 42 -2.33 15.04 1.04
CA MET A 42 -0.94 15.52 0.95
C MET A 42 -0.83 16.98 0.48
N VAL A 43 -1.95 17.70 0.45
CA VAL A 43 -2.03 19.14 0.11
C VAL A 43 -2.22 20.01 1.33
#